data_AF-A0A1D2QVS7-F1
#
_entry.id   AF-A0A1D2QVS7-F1
#
_cell.length_a   1.000
_cell.length_b   1.000
_cell.length_c   1.000
_cell.angle_alpha   90.00
_cell.angle_beta   90.00
_cell.angle_gamma   90.00
#
_symmetry.space_group_name_H-M   'P 1'
#
loop_
_entity.id
_entity.type
_entity.pdbx_description
1 polymer ?
#
loop_
_entity_poly.entity_id
_entity_poly.type
_entity_poly.pdbx_seq_one_letter_code
_entity_poly.pdbx_strand_id
1 'polypeptide(L)'
;MKEMDKIKFSRIAKEISNDLKKIPKEWDGREAILEMKNSEYNQWKQMEWIGFYFQFLCEKYLNKIMEIPGPKYGNTEFDGFKGIPWDFKSHAINTSSHQIIVNDSEAIAKAINEFGAVGVILALGEVEYNDDERTFQMWHEELKGGLSKYSEERIRRGAWSRLRKVELNLKQISFIRIDDDVLVKSGSFQRNFRNADGSPRREKVLLNLEKLDEEIVYFVDFNQKRKLKE
;
A
#
# COMPACT_ATOMS: atom_id res chain seq x y z
N MET A 1 -18.59 -7.46 23.05
CA MET A 1 -17.67 -6.34 22.80
C MET A 1 -17.03 -6.48 21.42
N LYS A 2 -16.23 -7.53 21.16
CA LYS A 2 -15.60 -7.81 19.85
C LYS A 2 -16.55 -7.73 18.62
N GLU A 3 -17.77 -8.26 18.73
CA GLU A 3 -18.73 -8.24 17.61
C GLU A 3 -19.25 -6.83 17.30
N MET A 4 -19.49 -6.02 18.32
CA MET A 4 -19.99 -4.65 18.17
C MET A 4 -18.90 -3.73 17.60
N ASP A 5 -17.64 -4.00 17.94
CA ASP A 5 -16.49 -3.38 17.31
C ASP A 5 -16.39 -3.78 15.83
N LYS A 6 -16.50 -5.08 15.50
CA LYS A 6 -16.47 -5.54 14.11
C LYS A 6 -17.55 -4.89 13.23
N ILE A 7 -18.76 -4.71 13.75
CA ILE A 7 -19.85 -3.99 13.08
C ILE A 7 -19.48 -2.51 12.83
N LYS A 8 -18.94 -1.82 13.84
CA LYS A 8 -18.48 -0.43 13.70
C LYS A 8 -17.42 -0.29 12.62
N PHE A 9 -16.45 -1.21 12.59
CA PHE A 9 -15.38 -1.24 11.57
C PHE A 9 -15.93 -1.48 10.17
N SER A 10 -16.80 -2.48 10.00
CA SER A 10 -17.44 -2.77 8.72
C SER A 10 -18.23 -1.57 8.20
N ARG A 11 -18.89 -0.80 9.08
CA ARG A 11 -19.59 0.43 8.70
C ARG A 11 -18.62 1.51 8.19
N ILE A 12 -17.54 1.78 8.92
CA ILE A 12 -16.50 2.75 8.50
C ILE A 12 -15.89 2.32 7.15
N ALA A 13 -15.55 1.05 6.99
CA ALA A 13 -15.02 0.50 5.74
C ALA A 13 -15.99 0.68 4.57
N LYS A 14 -17.29 0.41 4.77
CA LYS A 14 -18.33 0.64 3.76
C LYS A 14 -18.42 2.11 3.35
N GLU A 15 -18.38 3.03 4.31
CA GLU A 15 -18.40 4.47 4.02
C GLU A 15 -17.19 4.87 3.16
N ILE A 16 -15.97 4.48 3.56
CA ILE A 16 -14.74 4.77 2.81
C ILE A 16 -14.83 4.16 1.39
N SER A 17 -15.37 2.94 1.27
CA SER A 17 -15.48 2.24 0.00
C SER A 17 -16.34 2.96 -1.04
N ASN A 18 -17.30 3.80 -0.62
CA ASN A 18 -18.17 4.51 -1.54
C ASN A 18 -17.39 5.52 -2.39
N ASP A 19 -16.36 6.13 -1.83
CA ASP A 19 -15.47 7.03 -2.56
C ASP A 19 -14.38 6.26 -3.31
N LEU A 20 -13.80 5.21 -2.72
CA LEU A 20 -12.78 4.39 -3.40
C LEU A 20 -13.32 3.64 -4.62
N LYS A 21 -14.62 3.37 -4.71
CA LYS A 21 -15.25 2.83 -5.94
C LYS A 21 -15.06 3.74 -7.16
N LYS A 22 -14.73 5.02 -6.98
CA LYS A 22 -14.56 6.01 -8.05
C LYS A 22 -13.15 6.06 -8.63
N ILE A 23 -12.16 5.44 -7.96
CA ILE A 23 -10.77 5.38 -8.42
C ILE A 23 -10.66 4.65 -9.77
N PRO A 24 -9.73 5.02 -10.67
CA PRO A 24 -9.45 4.27 -11.90
C PRO A 24 -9.13 2.80 -11.61
N LYS A 25 -9.47 1.88 -12.52
CA LYS A 25 -9.24 0.43 -12.33
C LYS A 25 -8.02 -0.05 -13.10
N GLU A 26 -7.68 0.63 -14.17
CA GLU A 26 -6.47 0.42 -14.95
C GLU A 26 -5.51 1.55 -14.60
N TRP A 27 -4.33 1.21 -14.08
CA TRP A 27 -3.28 2.15 -13.73
C TRP A 27 -2.10 1.92 -14.67
N ASP A 28 -2.03 2.69 -15.74
CA ASP A 28 -0.82 2.77 -16.55
C ASP A 28 0.28 3.49 -15.77
N GLY A 29 1.46 2.91 -15.69
CA GLY A 29 2.56 3.43 -14.89
C GLY A 29 3.10 4.76 -15.39
N ARG A 30 3.05 5.03 -16.70
CA ARG A 30 3.53 6.30 -17.25
C ARG A 30 2.53 7.40 -16.92
N GLU A 31 1.25 7.15 -17.16
CA GLU A 31 0.17 8.07 -16.84
C GLU A 31 0.10 8.35 -15.34
N ALA A 32 0.16 7.32 -14.50
CA ALA A 32 0.15 7.45 -13.04
C ALA A 32 1.34 8.29 -12.52
N ILE A 33 2.55 8.02 -13.00
CA ILE A 33 3.75 8.78 -12.61
C ILE A 33 3.64 10.24 -13.08
N LEU A 34 3.14 10.49 -14.28
CA LEU A 34 2.94 11.84 -14.80
C LEU A 34 1.83 12.58 -14.05
N GLU A 35 0.72 11.92 -13.69
CA GLU A 35 -0.35 12.51 -12.87
C GLU A 35 0.20 12.93 -11.50
N MET A 36 0.95 12.05 -10.83
CA MET A 36 1.60 12.37 -9.55
C MET A 36 2.60 13.53 -9.70
N LYS A 37 3.45 13.50 -10.74
CA LYS A 37 4.44 14.55 -11.00
C LYS A 37 3.79 15.90 -11.26
N ASN A 38 2.76 15.95 -12.10
CA ASN A 38 2.04 17.18 -12.46
C ASN A 38 1.23 17.73 -11.28
N SER A 39 0.89 16.87 -10.32
CA SER A 39 0.26 17.24 -9.05
C SER A 39 1.28 17.56 -7.94
N GLU A 40 2.57 17.69 -8.28
CA GLU A 40 3.68 17.96 -7.35
C GLU A 40 3.81 16.93 -6.20
N TYR A 41 3.33 15.70 -6.42
CA TYR A 41 3.35 14.66 -5.40
C TYR A 41 4.75 14.05 -5.25
N ASN A 42 5.41 14.30 -4.12
CA ASN A 42 6.85 14.04 -3.92
C ASN A 42 7.34 12.60 -4.17
N GLN A 43 6.43 11.61 -4.19
CA GLN A 43 6.78 10.20 -4.30
C GLN A 43 6.78 9.66 -5.74
N TRP A 44 6.47 10.47 -6.75
CA TRP A 44 6.42 10.02 -8.16
C TRP A 44 7.74 9.40 -8.67
N LYS A 45 8.87 9.72 -8.04
CA LYS A 45 10.21 9.22 -8.40
C LYS A 45 10.51 7.80 -7.90
N GLN A 46 9.66 7.24 -7.04
CA GLN A 46 9.92 5.94 -6.39
C GLN A 46 9.65 4.77 -7.33
N MET A 47 10.34 3.64 -7.11
CA MET A 47 10.12 2.43 -7.92
C MET A 47 8.78 1.76 -7.60
N GLU A 48 8.32 1.89 -6.36
CA GLU A 48 7.06 1.41 -5.82
C GLU A 48 5.88 2.35 -6.21
N TRP A 49 5.90 2.87 -7.43
CA TRP A 49 4.95 3.89 -7.90
C TRP A 49 3.48 3.47 -7.71
N ILE A 50 3.15 2.18 -7.81
CA ILE A 50 1.78 1.67 -7.59
C ILE A 50 1.30 1.94 -6.16
N GLY A 51 2.18 1.75 -5.16
CA GLY A 51 1.85 2.04 -3.76
C GLY A 51 1.59 3.52 -3.55
N PHE A 52 2.48 4.37 -4.08
CA PHE A 52 2.35 5.82 -3.97
C PHE A 52 1.19 6.39 -4.79
N TYR A 53 0.88 5.80 -5.95
CA TYR A 53 -0.26 6.19 -6.75
C TYR A 53 -1.57 5.84 -6.04
N PHE A 54 -1.64 4.66 -5.41
CA PHE A 54 -2.80 4.32 -4.58
C PHE A 54 -2.97 5.28 -3.40
N GLN A 55 -1.87 5.63 -2.72
CA GLN A 55 -1.90 6.63 -1.65
C GLN A 55 -2.38 8.00 -2.15
N PHE A 56 -1.83 8.48 -3.27
CA PHE A 56 -2.26 9.71 -3.95
C PHE A 56 -3.77 9.69 -4.29
N LEU A 57 -4.27 8.56 -4.80
CA LEU A 57 -5.69 8.39 -5.07
C LEU A 57 -6.53 8.39 -3.79
N CYS A 58 -6.11 7.70 -2.73
CA CYS A 58 -6.78 7.77 -1.43
C CYS A 58 -6.83 9.21 -0.92
N GLU A 59 -5.73 9.96 -0.96
CA GLU A 59 -5.69 11.38 -0.60
C GLU A 59 -6.69 12.21 -1.42
N LYS A 60 -6.71 12.03 -2.74
CA LYS A 60 -7.60 12.75 -3.66
C LYS A 60 -9.08 12.46 -3.41
N TYR A 61 -9.45 11.22 -3.12
CA TYR A 61 -10.85 10.78 -3.02
C TYR A 61 -11.39 10.75 -1.58
N LEU A 62 -10.53 10.64 -0.57
CA LEU A 62 -10.94 10.48 0.84
C LEU A 62 -10.75 11.73 1.70
N ASN A 63 -10.05 12.77 1.24
CA ASN A 63 -9.76 13.98 2.03
C ASN A 63 -10.98 14.67 2.67
N LYS A 64 -12.19 14.49 2.12
CA LYS A 64 -13.43 15.07 2.67
C LYS A 64 -14.03 14.25 3.81
N ILE A 65 -13.66 12.99 3.95
CA ILE A 65 -14.29 12.04 4.88
C ILE A 65 -13.31 11.40 5.86
N MET A 66 -12.02 11.61 5.67
CA MET A 66 -10.92 11.04 6.44
C MET A 66 -9.88 12.14 6.67
N GLU A 67 -9.33 12.21 7.88
CA GLU A 67 -8.17 13.05 8.17
C GLU A 67 -6.93 12.43 7.53
N ILE A 68 -6.17 13.21 6.78
CA ILE A 68 -4.96 12.77 6.09
C ILE A 68 -3.87 13.84 6.26
N PRO A 69 -2.70 13.52 6.84
CA PRO A 69 -2.32 12.22 7.40
C PRO A 69 -3.07 11.87 8.69
N GLY A 70 -2.99 10.61 9.12
CA GLY A 70 -3.50 10.15 10.41
C GLY A 70 -2.53 10.40 11.57
N PRO A 71 -2.77 9.78 12.75
CA PRO A 71 -1.93 9.97 13.92
C PRO A 71 -0.50 9.43 13.70
N LYS A 72 0.43 9.99 14.46
CA LYS A 72 1.87 9.69 14.37
C LYS A 72 2.40 9.15 15.69
N TYR A 73 3.15 8.04 15.61
CA TYR A 73 3.82 7.40 16.74
C TYR A 73 5.32 7.32 16.47
N GLY A 74 6.09 8.19 17.12
CA GLY A 74 7.52 8.35 16.84
C GLY A 74 7.75 8.81 15.40
N ASN A 75 8.38 7.97 14.58
CA ASN A 75 8.68 8.27 13.18
C ASN A 75 7.67 7.67 12.19
N THR A 76 6.67 6.93 12.67
CA THR A 76 5.65 6.30 11.84
C THR A 76 4.38 7.12 11.89
N GLU A 77 3.90 7.55 10.73
CA GLU A 77 2.65 8.28 10.54
C GLU A 77 1.70 7.39 9.75
N PHE A 78 0.46 7.25 10.22
CA PHE A 78 -0.56 6.52 9.48
C PHE A 78 -1.07 7.36 8.30
N ASP A 79 -1.41 6.72 7.19
CA ASP A 79 -1.80 7.44 5.97
C ASP A 79 -3.14 8.20 6.14
N GLY A 80 -4.02 7.74 7.02
CA GLY A 80 -5.24 8.47 7.35
C GLY A 80 -5.90 8.06 8.66
N PHE A 81 -6.89 8.83 9.09
CA PHE A 81 -7.66 8.58 10.30
C PHE A 81 -9.16 8.80 10.09
N LYS A 82 -9.94 7.77 10.43
CA LYS A 82 -11.41 7.84 10.49
C LYS A 82 -11.92 6.88 11.55
N GLY A 83 -12.07 7.37 12.76
CA GLY A 83 -12.44 6.59 13.95
C GLY A 83 -11.31 5.67 14.46
N ILE A 84 -10.47 5.18 13.56
CA ILE A 84 -9.23 4.44 13.79
C ILE A 84 -8.16 4.90 12.78
N PRO A 85 -6.88 4.61 13.05
CA PRO A 85 -5.79 4.83 12.09
C PRO A 85 -5.87 3.83 10.93
N TRP A 86 -5.61 4.31 9.71
CA TRP A 86 -5.60 3.53 8.47
C TRP A 86 -4.26 3.65 7.76
N ASP A 87 -3.80 2.53 7.23
CA ASP A 87 -2.61 2.43 6.37
C ASP A 87 -3.05 2.01 4.96
N PHE A 88 -2.56 2.70 3.93
CA PHE A 88 -2.89 2.43 2.53
C PHE A 88 -1.78 1.59 1.92
N LYS A 89 -2.16 0.46 1.34
CA LYS A 89 -1.23 -0.48 0.74
C LYS A 89 -1.75 -1.00 -0.59
N SER A 90 -0.83 -1.36 -1.46
CA SER A 90 -1.14 -2.06 -2.71
C SER A 90 -0.33 -3.34 -2.80
N HIS A 91 -0.90 -4.35 -3.43
CA HIS A 91 -0.27 -5.65 -3.61
C HIS A 91 -0.61 -6.25 -4.98
N ALA A 92 0.39 -6.86 -5.60
CA ALA A 92 0.21 -7.58 -6.86
C ALA A 92 -0.27 -8.99 -6.54
N ILE A 93 -1.34 -9.45 -7.18
CA ILE A 93 -1.91 -10.78 -6.90
C ILE A 93 -1.28 -11.90 -7.74
N ASN A 94 -0.72 -11.58 -8.90
CA ASN A 94 -0.02 -12.51 -9.79
C ASN A 94 1.47 -12.65 -9.42
N THR A 95 1.77 -12.84 -8.13
CA THR A 95 3.12 -13.01 -7.58
C THR A 95 3.18 -14.21 -6.65
N SER A 96 4.36 -14.77 -6.41
CA SER A 96 4.54 -15.94 -5.54
C SER A 96 4.45 -15.63 -4.04
N SER A 97 4.42 -14.35 -3.65
CA SER A 97 4.39 -13.93 -2.25
C SER A 97 3.06 -13.27 -1.89
N HIS A 98 2.34 -13.88 -0.95
CA HIS A 98 1.09 -13.36 -0.39
C HIS A 98 1.32 -12.63 0.93
N GLN A 99 2.52 -12.10 1.15
CA GLN A 99 2.88 -11.37 2.36
C GLN A 99 2.91 -9.85 2.11
N ILE A 100 2.36 -9.10 3.05
CA ILE A 100 2.33 -7.63 3.02
C ILE A 100 3.06 -7.08 4.22
N ILE A 101 4.03 -6.21 3.94
CA ILE A 101 4.72 -5.44 4.95
C ILE A 101 3.90 -4.17 5.22
N VAL A 102 3.45 -4.00 6.46
CA VAL A 102 2.72 -2.79 6.89
C VAL A 102 3.66 -1.89 7.71
N ASN A 103 3.10 -1.10 8.61
CA ASN A 103 3.85 -0.21 9.48
C ASN A 103 4.69 -0.91 10.56
N ASP A 104 5.49 -0.09 11.22
CA ASP A 104 6.29 -0.43 12.40
C ASP A 104 5.44 -1.07 13.50
N SER A 105 5.94 -2.16 14.09
CA SER A 105 5.19 -2.98 15.05
C SER A 105 4.90 -2.23 16.35
N GLU A 106 5.80 -1.36 16.81
CA GLU A 106 5.60 -0.54 18.02
C GLU A 106 4.53 0.53 17.79
N ALA A 107 4.55 1.19 16.62
CA ALA A 107 3.54 2.17 16.23
C ALA A 107 2.15 1.54 16.11
N ILE A 108 2.06 0.35 15.50
CA ILE A 108 0.81 -0.42 15.42
C ILE A 108 0.32 -0.80 16.81
N ALA A 109 1.18 -1.34 17.68
CA ALA A 109 0.79 -1.71 19.05
C ALA A 109 0.26 -0.51 19.86
N LYS A 110 0.91 0.65 19.76
CA LYS A 110 0.45 1.89 20.42
C LYS A 110 -0.91 2.35 19.89
N ALA A 111 -1.09 2.33 18.58
CA ALA A 111 -2.35 2.68 17.94
C ALA A 111 -3.48 1.70 18.32
N ILE A 112 -3.20 0.40 18.41
CA ILE A 112 -4.17 -0.60 18.89
C ILE A 112 -4.54 -0.34 20.35
N ASN A 113 -3.57 -0.04 21.22
CA ASN A 113 -3.84 0.29 22.61
C ASN A 113 -4.73 1.54 22.77
N GLU A 114 -4.56 2.54 21.89
CA GLU A 114 -5.34 3.78 21.94
C GLU A 114 -6.72 3.67 21.29
N PHE A 115 -6.82 3.00 20.14
CA PHE A 115 -8.05 2.98 19.32
C PHE A 115 -8.74 1.62 19.26
N GLY A 116 -8.18 0.59 19.90
CA GLY A 116 -8.65 -0.79 19.92
C GLY A 116 -8.30 -1.61 18.67
N ALA A 117 -7.94 -0.96 17.56
CA ALA A 117 -7.39 -1.61 16.37
C ALA A 117 -6.84 -0.56 15.37
N VAL A 118 -6.10 -1.04 14.37
CA VAL A 118 -5.75 -0.28 13.16
C VAL A 118 -6.36 -0.94 11.93
N GLY A 119 -6.54 -0.15 10.88
CA GLY A 119 -7.06 -0.62 9.59
C GLY A 119 -6.00 -0.60 8.50
N VAL A 120 -6.09 -1.53 7.56
CA VAL A 120 -5.36 -1.49 6.30
C VAL A 120 -6.36 -1.44 5.16
N ILE A 121 -6.25 -0.42 4.30
CA ILE A 121 -6.95 -0.37 3.02
C ILE A 121 -5.98 -0.93 1.99
N LEU A 122 -6.31 -2.08 1.42
CA LEU A 122 -5.43 -2.83 0.54
C LEU A 122 -6.00 -2.90 -0.88
N ALA A 123 -5.33 -2.24 -1.82
CA ALA A 123 -5.58 -2.41 -3.25
C ALA A 123 -4.89 -3.68 -3.77
N LEU A 124 -5.66 -4.58 -4.37
CA LEU A 124 -5.21 -5.84 -4.95
C LEU A 124 -5.42 -5.79 -6.46
N GLY A 125 -4.37 -6.00 -7.24
CA GLY A 125 -4.44 -5.98 -8.69
C GLY A 125 -3.47 -6.92 -9.37
N GLU A 126 -3.77 -7.26 -10.62
CA GLU A 126 -2.83 -7.93 -11.52
C GLU A 126 -1.86 -6.89 -12.06
N VAL A 127 -0.59 -7.24 -12.18
CA VAL A 127 0.44 -6.32 -12.68
C VAL A 127 1.12 -6.87 -13.92
N GLU A 128 1.44 -5.97 -14.83
CA GLU A 128 2.34 -6.27 -15.93
C GLU A 128 3.76 -5.83 -15.57
N TYR A 129 4.74 -6.63 -15.98
CA TYR A 129 6.15 -6.34 -15.76
C TYR A 129 6.77 -5.74 -17.02
N ASN A 130 7.80 -4.93 -16.78
CA ASN A 130 8.54 -4.25 -17.82
C ASN A 130 9.13 -5.24 -18.84
N ASP A 131 9.30 -4.75 -20.07
CA ASP A 131 9.92 -5.48 -21.17
C ASP A 131 11.40 -5.82 -20.90
N ASP A 132 11.92 -6.77 -21.68
CA ASP A 132 13.32 -7.21 -21.58
C ASP A 132 14.32 -6.08 -21.88
N GLU A 133 13.93 -5.14 -22.75
CA GLU A 133 14.68 -3.93 -23.08
C GLU A 133 14.64 -2.86 -21.98
N ARG A 134 13.81 -3.06 -20.96
CA ARG A 134 13.63 -2.18 -19.80
C ARG A 134 13.21 -0.75 -20.16
N THR A 135 12.41 -0.56 -21.21
CA THR A 135 12.02 0.74 -21.75
C THR A 135 11.31 1.63 -20.73
N PHE A 136 10.41 1.07 -19.90
CA PHE A 136 9.76 1.83 -18.83
C PHE A 136 10.75 2.31 -17.76
N GLN A 137 11.69 1.44 -17.38
CA GLN A 137 12.72 1.78 -16.40
C GLN A 137 13.61 2.90 -16.92
N MET A 138 14.08 2.82 -18.17
CA MET A 138 14.90 3.85 -18.79
C MET A 138 14.18 5.18 -18.87
N TRP A 139 12.93 5.18 -19.33
CA TRP A 139 12.09 6.38 -19.37
C TRP A 139 11.92 7.02 -18.00
N HIS A 140 11.62 6.24 -16.96
CA HIS A 140 11.43 6.80 -15.62
C HIS A 140 12.77 7.29 -15.03
N GLU A 141 13.91 6.66 -15.33
CA GLU A 141 15.23 7.21 -14.95
C GLU A 141 15.49 8.56 -15.61
N GLU A 142 15.25 8.68 -16.92
CA GLU A 142 15.41 9.94 -17.64
C GLU A 142 14.50 11.03 -17.07
N LEU A 143 13.23 10.71 -16.82
CA LEU A 143 12.26 11.63 -16.23
C LEU A 143 12.70 12.18 -14.87
N LYS A 144 13.43 11.38 -14.08
CA LYS A 144 13.97 11.76 -12.77
C LYS A 144 15.24 12.62 -12.85
N GLY A 145 15.86 12.75 -14.03
CA GLY A 145 17.13 13.43 -14.23
C GLY A 145 18.34 12.48 -14.33
N GLY A 146 18.13 11.20 -14.64
CA GLY A 146 19.17 10.19 -14.81
C GLY A 146 19.45 9.35 -13.56
N LEU A 147 20.46 8.48 -13.66
CA LEU A 147 20.84 7.55 -12.61
C LEU A 147 21.40 8.29 -11.38
N SER A 148 21.03 7.82 -10.20
CA SER A 148 21.69 8.24 -8.96
C SER A 148 23.07 7.59 -8.83
N LYS A 149 24.00 8.25 -8.12
CA LYS A 149 25.33 7.68 -7.77
C LYS A 149 25.23 6.27 -7.16
N TYR A 150 24.22 6.05 -6.33
CA TYR A 150 23.92 4.73 -5.73
C TYR A 150 23.59 3.67 -6.79
N SER A 151 22.77 4.05 -7.79
CA SER A 151 22.37 3.14 -8.87
C SER A 151 23.56 2.81 -9.78
N GLU A 152 24.41 3.79 -10.08
CA GLU A 152 25.65 3.56 -10.82
C GLU A 152 26.58 2.58 -10.11
N GLU A 153 26.79 2.75 -8.80
CA GLU A 153 27.63 1.87 -8.00
C GLU A 153 27.09 0.43 -7.91
N ARG A 154 25.76 0.29 -7.81
CA ARG A 154 25.08 -1.02 -7.87
C ARG A 154 25.32 -1.73 -9.20
N ILE A 155 25.19 -1.00 -10.32
CA ILE A 155 25.44 -1.55 -11.67
C ILE A 155 26.92 -1.95 -11.81
N ARG A 156 27.86 -1.12 -11.34
CA ARG A 156 29.31 -1.45 -11.35
C ARG A 156 29.64 -2.74 -10.58
N ARG A 157 28.89 -3.03 -9.51
CA ARG A 157 29.01 -4.27 -8.72
C ARG A 157 28.26 -5.47 -9.30
N GLY A 158 27.68 -5.35 -10.50
CA GLY A 158 26.90 -6.41 -11.15
C GLY A 158 25.53 -6.66 -10.52
N ALA A 159 25.04 -5.76 -9.65
CA ALA A 159 23.76 -5.91 -8.97
C ALA A 159 22.64 -5.29 -9.82
N TRP A 160 22.01 -6.11 -10.66
CA TRP A 160 20.93 -5.68 -11.55
C TRP A 160 19.70 -5.21 -10.78
N SER A 161 19.02 -4.19 -11.33
CA SER A 161 17.75 -3.71 -10.80
C SER A 161 16.64 -4.74 -11.07
N ARG A 162 15.70 -4.88 -10.14
CA ARG A 162 14.48 -5.68 -10.33
C ARG A 162 13.68 -5.14 -11.51
N LEU A 163 12.98 -6.01 -12.23
CA LEU A 163 12.03 -5.57 -13.25
C LEU A 163 10.94 -4.71 -12.58
N ARG A 164 10.61 -3.59 -13.24
CA ARG A 164 9.56 -2.68 -12.76
C ARG A 164 8.20 -3.21 -13.20
N LYS A 165 7.18 -2.89 -12.42
CA LYS A 165 5.79 -3.04 -12.85
C LYS A 165 5.44 -1.85 -13.73
N VAL A 166 4.78 -2.10 -14.85
CA VAL A 166 4.40 -1.07 -15.84
C VAL A 166 2.92 -0.75 -15.79
N GLU A 167 2.10 -1.68 -15.31
CA GLU A 167 0.66 -1.51 -15.17
C GLU A 167 0.16 -2.19 -13.89
N LEU A 168 -0.95 -1.71 -13.34
CA LEU A 168 -1.80 -2.46 -12.43
C LEU A 168 -3.26 -2.42 -12.89
N ASN A 169 -3.87 -3.58 -13.04
CA ASN A 169 -5.31 -3.76 -13.19
C ASN A 169 -5.92 -4.12 -11.83
N LEU A 170 -6.58 -3.15 -11.20
CA LEU A 170 -7.19 -3.23 -9.88
C LEU A 170 -8.39 -4.17 -9.90
N LYS A 171 -8.30 -5.25 -9.13
CA LYS A 171 -9.34 -6.28 -9.02
C LYS A 171 -10.16 -6.14 -7.76
N GLN A 172 -9.54 -5.70 -6.66
CA GLN A 172 -10.21 -5.62 -5.38
C GLN A 172 -9.62 -4.52 -4.49
N ILE A 173 -10.44 -3.94 -3.61
CA ILE A 173 -9.96 -3.21 -2.43
C ILE A 173 -10.49 -3.92 -1.18
N SER A 174 -9.58 -4.39 -0.33
CA SER A 174 -9.89 -5.04 0.94
C SER A 174 -9.68 -4.10 2.12
N PHE A 175 -10.55 -4.19 3.12
CA PHE A 175 -10.42 -3.49 4.39
C PHE A 175 -10.12 -4.52 5.47
N ILE A 176 -8.91 -4.47 6.00
CA ILE A 176 -8.39 -5.44 6.98
C ILE A 176 -8.31 -4.76 8.33
N ARG A 177 -8.81 -5.41 9.37
CA ARG A 177 -8.68 -4.96 10.77
C ARG A 177 -7.53 -5.71 11.44
N ILE A 178 -6.65 -4.96 12.10
CA ILE A 178 -5.55 -5.51 12.91
C ILE A 178 -5.77 -5.09 14.36
N ASP A 179 -6.00 -6.05 15.24
CA ASP A 179 -5.99 -5.88 16.69
C ASP A 179 -4.83 -6.67 17.32
N ASP A 180 -4.78 -6.75 18.65
CA ASP A 180 -3.70 -7.45 19.36
C ASP A 180 -3.59 -8.93 18.97
N ASP A 181 -4.72 -9.62 18.78
CA ASP A 181 -4.72 -11.03 18.38
C ASP A 181 -4.09 -11.20 16.99
N VAL A 182 -4.44 -10.31 16.06
CA VAL A 182 -3.84 -10.28 14.71
C VAL A 182 -2.37 -9.91 14.75
N LEU A 183 -1.99 -8.93 15.58
CA LEU A 183 -0.60 -8.49 15.71
C LEU A 183 0.29 -9.62 16.24
N VAL A 184 -0.15 -10.37 17.25
CA VAL A 184 0.60 -11.49 17.84
C VAL A 184 0.81 -12.64 16.84
N LYS A 185 -0.18 -12.94 15.99
CA LYS A 185 -0.05 -14.00 14.96
C LYS A 185 0.70 -13.57 13.70
N SER A 186 1.00 -12.28 13.56
CA SER A 186 1.68 -11.75 12.39
C SER A 186 3.17 -12.05 12.41
N GLY A 187 3.78 -12.15 11.23
CA GLY A 187 5.22 -12.25 11.13
C GLY A 187 5.88 -10.89 11.38
N SER A 188 7.22 -10.89 11.43
CA SER A 188 7.99 -9.65 11.43
C SER A 188 8.95 -9.57 10.25
N PHE A 189 9.13 -8.36 9.75
CA PHE A 189 10.09 -8.01 8.71
C PHE A 189 11.12 -7.04 9.28
N GLN A 190 12.38 -7.13 8.83
CA GLN A 190 13.48 -6.24 9.23
C GLN A 190 13.98 -6.32 10.68
N ARG A 191 13.53 -7.30 11.49
CA ARG A 191 13.95 -7.47 12.90
C ARG A 191 15.47 -7.47 13.15
N ASN A 192 16.27 -7.89 12.18
CA ASN A 192 17.74 -7.96 12.27
C ASN A 192 18.46 -7.02 11.28
N PHE A 193 17.76 -6.06 10.68
CA PHE A 193 18.33 -5.17 9.69
C PHE A 193 18.98 -3.96 10.37
N ARG A 194 19.90 -3.28 9.67
CA ARG A 194 20.53 -2.04 10.13
C ARG A 194 20.29 -0.92 9.13
N ASN A 195 20.22 0.30 9.64
CA ASN A 195 20.24 1.52 8.84
C ASN A 195 21.66 1.79 8.31
N ALA A 196 21.80 2.77 7.42
CA ALA A 196 23.10 3.15 6.84
C ALA A 196 24.11 3.65 7.89
N ASP A 197 23.62 4.17 9.02
CA ASP A 197 24.41 4.58 10.18
C ASP A 197 24.75 3.42 11.15
N GLY A 198 24.35 2.18 10.81
CA GLY A 198 24.57 0.99 11.62
C GLY A 198 23.56 0.78 12.76
N SER A 199 22.64 1.72 13.01
CA SER A 199 21.60 1.56 14.03
C SER A 199 20.61 0.44 13.66
N PRO A 200 20.05 -0.30 14.64
CA PRO A 200 19.02 -1.30 14.37
C PRO A 200 17.82 -0.68 13.65
N ARG A 201 17.36 -1.34 12.59
CA ARG A 201 16.14 -0.94 11.89
C ARG A 201 14.94 -1.49 12.64
N ARG A 202 13.89 -0.67 12.75
CA ARG A 202 12.68 -1.10 13.45
C ARG A 202 11.96 -2.18 12.67
N GLU A 203 11.41 -3.15 13.39
CA GLU A 203 10.68 -4.26 12.78
C GLU A 203 9.28 -3.83 12.33
N LYS A 204 8.88 -4.33 11.17
CA LYS A 204 7.56 -4.09 10.60
C LYS A 204 6.70 -5.33 10.72
N VAL A 205 5.40 -5.14 10.83
CA VAL A 205 4.43 -6.24 10.84
C VAL A 205 4.32 -6.83 9.43
N LEU A 206 4.35 -8.16 9.33
CA LEU A 206 4.23 -8.92 8.09
C LEU A 206 2.94 -9.73 8.13
N LEU A 207 1.93 -9.27 7.39
CA LEU A 207 0.65 -9.96 7.26
C LEU A 207 0.74 -11.04 6.19
N ASN A 208 0.12 -12.21 6.42
CA ASN A 208 -0.04 -13.24 5.40
C ASN A 208 -1.49 -13.25 4.91
N LEU A 209 -1.73 -12.83 3.68
CA LEU A 209 -3.07 -12.72 3.07
C LEU A 209 -3.85 -14.03 3.06
N GLU A 210 -3.17 -15.18 3.00
CA GLU A 210 -3.80 -16.51 3.03
C GLU A 210 -4.41 -16.85 4.40
N LYS A 211 -4.20 -16.01 5.41
CA LYS A 211 -4.66 -16.21 6.79
C LYS A 211 -5.51 -15.06 7.33
N LEU A 212 -6.06 -14.22 6.46
CA LEU A 212 -6.77 -12.98 6.82
C LEU A 212 -8.30 -13.01 6.61
N ASP A 213 -8.90 -14.16 6.33
CA ASP A 213 -10.33 -14.24 5.98
C ASP A 213 -11.23 -13.63 7.06
N GLU A 214 -10.93 -13.85 8.34
CA GLU A 214 -11.72 -13.31 9.46
C GLU A 214 -11.46 -11.82 9.72
N GLU A 215 -10.28 -11.33 9.33
CA GLU A 215 -9.79 -9.96 9.51
C GLU A 215 -10.24 -9.01 8.40
N ILE A 216 -10.61 -9.54 7.23
CA ILE A 216 -11.23 -8.76 6.15
C ILE A 216 -12.66 -8.42 6.59
N VAL A 217 -12.87 -7.18 7.02
CA VAL A 217 -14.18 -6.71 7.53
C VAL A 217 -15.11 -6.23 6.42
N TYR A 218 -14.56 -5.92 5.25
CA TYR A 218 -15.28 -5.53 4.04
C TYR A 218 -14.34 -5.56 2.83
N PHE A 219 -14.90 -5.73 1.62
CA PHE A 219 -14.14 -5.59 0.38
C PHE A 219 -15.04 -5.07 -0.75
N VAL A 220 -14.40 -4.50 -1.77
CA VAL A 220 -15.02 -4.15 -3.04
C VAL A 220 -14.35 -4.94 -4.14
N ASP A 221 -15.13 -5.74 -4.86
CA ASP A 221 -14.68 -6.50 -6.02
C ASP A 221 -15.00 -5.75 -7.32
N PHE A 222 -14.00 -5.61 -8.18
CA PHE A 222 -14.09 -4.95 -9.49
C PHE A 222 -14.08 -5.95 -10.66
N ASN A 223 -14.00 -7.26 -10.38
CA ASN A 223 -14.03 -8.32 -11.40
C ASN A 223 -15.40 -8.54 -12.06
N GLN A 224 -16.44 -7.84 -11.61
CA GLN A 224 -17.76 -7.97 -12.22
C GLN A 224 -17.77 -7.34 -13.62
N LYS A 225 -17.63 -8.19 -14.64
CA LYS A 225 -18.16 -7.91 -15.97
C LYS A 225 -19.59 -7.38 -15.78
N ARG A 226 -19.87 -6.18 -16.29
CA ARG A 226 -21.26 -5.75 -16.55
C ARG A 226 -21.94 -6.94 -17.22
N LYS A 227 -22.91 -7.57 -16.55
CA LYS A 227 -23.90 -8.37 -17.28
C LYS A 227 -24.50 -7.39 -18.27
N LEU A 228 -24.12 -7.52 -19.55
CA LEU A 228 -24.88 -6.98 -20.65
C LEU A 228 -26.31 -7.48 -20.41
N LYS A 229 -27.22 -6.55 -20.11
CA LYS A 229 -28.64 -6.87 -20.16
C LYS A 229 -28.90 -7.25 -21.62
N GLU A 230 -29.28 -8.51 -21.82
CA GLU A 230 -29.96 -8.98 -23.03
C GLU A 230 -31.19 -8.11 -23.32
#